data_AF-A0A535GYR8-F1
#
_entry.id   AF-A0A535GYR8-F1
#
_cell.length_a   1.000
_cell.length_b   1.000
_cell.length_c   1.000
_cell.angle_alpha   90.00
_cell.angle_beta   90.00
_cell.angle_gamma   90.00
#
_symmetry.space_group_name_H-M   'P 1'
#
loop_
_entity.id
_entity.type
_entity.pdbx_description
1 polymer ?
#
loop_
_entity_poly.entity_id
_entity_poly.type
_entity_poly.pdbx_seq_one_letter_code
_entity_poly.pdbx_strand_id
1 'polypeptide(L)'
;MSAEQSPFPNVGEDLGNSPSPARGGGEDGAYRVAIIGAGGAARAVAAALQPTAEVRVIARNLEQARRLCQDLAIEHGGPIDMKELQATIEAADLVVNATPADLPPASWLRPAQRLFDLRSRRSVEGRAMLLYQGAASFEIWTGRKAPVEVMRTALDRESVPA
;
A
#
# COMPACT_ATOMS: atom_id res chain seq x y z
N MET A 1 11.79 36.59 9.65
CA MET A 1 10.80 35.56 9.99
C MET A 1 10.47 34.84 8.70
N SER A 2 11.21 33.77 8.40
CA SER A 2 11.11 33.05 7.13
C SER A 2 10.38 31.74 7.37
N ALA A 3 9.30 31.51 6.64
CA ALA A 3 8.46 30.32 6.76
C ALA A 3 9.26 29.06 6.36
N GLU A 4 9.28 28.05 7.23
CA GLU A 4 9.76 26.70 6.94
C GLU A 4 8.91 26.08 5.83
N GLN A 5 9.53 25.77 4.70
CA GLN A 5 8.93 24.96 3.64
C GLN A 5 9.16 23.48 3.96
N SER A 6 8.05 22.74 3.99
CA SER A 6 8.01 21.30 4.27
C SER A 6 8.95 20.51 3.34
N PRO A 7 9.74 19.55 3.87
CA PRO A 7 10.64 18.72 3.07
C PRO A 7 9.91 17.59 2.32
N PHE A 8 8.58 17.50 2.45
CA PHE A 8 7.76 16.61 1.63
C PHE A 8 7.45 17.32 0.31
N PRO A 9 7.64 16.66 -0.85
CA PRO A 9 7.21 17.24 -2.11
C PRO A 9 5.72 17.58 -2.01
N ASN A 10 5.33 18.76 -2.49
CA ASN A 10 3.92 19.02 -2.79
C ASN A 10 3.51 17.94 -3.79
N VAL A 11 2.70 16.97 -3.34
CA VAL A 11 2.27 15.80 -4.11
C VAL A 11 1.29 16.19 -5.25
N GLY A 12 1.32 17.46 -5.68
CA GLY A 12 0.36 18.06 -6.62
C GLY A 12 0.81 18.14 -8.07
N GLU A 13 2.09 17.99 -8.41
CA GLU A 13 2.57 18.45 -9.73
C GLU A 13 3.03 17.36 -10.72
N ASP A 14 3.15 16.08 -10.33
CA ASP A 14 3.51 15.02 -11.29
C ASP A 14 2.62 13.77 -11.23
N LEU A 15 1.41 13.93 -10.68
CA LEU A 15 0.31 12.96 -10.76
C LEU A 15 -0.76 13.41 -11.76
N GLY A 16 -0.39 14.17 -12.79
CA GLY A 16 -1.29 14.84 -13.75
C GLY A 16 -2.26 13.95 -14.54
N ASN A 17 -2.31 12.64 -14.29
CA ASN A 17 -3.43 11.80 -14.69
C ASN A 17 -3.76 10.64 -13.72
N SER A 18 -3.30 10.71 -12.46
CA SER A 18 -3.84 9.82 -11.43
C SER A 18 -5.09 10.50 -10.86
N PRO A 19 -6.30 9.97 -11.10
CA PRO A 19 -7.50 10.58 -10.57
C PRO A 19 -7.34 10.73 -9.05
N SER A 20 -7.57 11.94 -8.54
CA SER A 20 -7.80 12.22 -7.12
C SER A 20 -8.73 11.14 -6.54
N PRO A 21 -8.60 10.69 -5.28
CA PRO A 21 -9.51 9.71 -4.70
C PRO A 21 -10.94 10.26 -4.76
N ALA A 22 -11.65 9.88 -5.82
CA ALA A 22 -13.08 10.01 -5.89
C ALA A 22 -13.61 9.30 -4.65
N ARG A 23 -14.44 10.01 -3.88
CA ARG A 23 -15.09 9.54 -2.65
C ARG A 23 -15.46 8.06 -2.77
N GLY A 24 -15.08 7.27 -1.78
CA GLY A 24 -15.25 5.81 -1.76
C GLY A 24 -16.70 5.40 -2.04
N GLY A 25 -16.88 4.39 -2.89
CA GLY A 25 -18.19 3.89 -3.33
C GLY A 25 -18.83 2.91 -2.34
N GLY A 26 -18.58 3.06 -1.04
CA GLY A 26 -19.22 2.29 0.01
C GLY A 26 -20.61 2.83 0.36
N GLU A 27 -21.50 1.99 0.87
CA GLU A 27 -22.86 2.37 1.29
C GLU A 27 -22.86 3.48 2.37
N ASP A 28 -21.77 3.59 3.14
CA ASP A 28 -21.54 4.63 4.15
C ASP A 28 -20.52 5.71 3.74
N GLY A 29 -20.02 5.69 2.50
CA GLY A 29 -19.00 6.63 1.99
C GLY A 29 -17.56 6.41 2.50
N ALA A 30 -17.34 5.40 3.34
CA ALA A 30 -16.01 5.00 3.78
C ALA A 30 -15.22 4.30 2.67
N TYR A 31 -13.94 4.64 2.53
CA TYR A 31 -13.04 4.03 1.53
C TYR A 31 -12.63 2.63 1.98
N ARG A 32 -12.94 1.59 1.19
CA ARG A 32 -12.71 0.19 1.56
C ARG A 32 -11.41 -0.35 0.99
N VAL A 33 -10.59 -0.94 1.85
CA VAL A 33 -9.26 -1.46 1.50
C VAL A 33 -9.18 -2.94 1.80
N ALA A 34 -8.90 -3.75 0.78
CA ALA A 34 -8.58 -5.16 0.93
C ALA A 34 -7.06 -5.36 0.89
N ILE A 35 -6.46 -5.86 1.97
CA ILE A 35 -5.03 -6.18 2.05
C ILE A 35 -4.88 -7.70 2.01
N ILE A 36 -4.22 -8.22 0.97
CA ILE A 36 -3.87 -9.63 0.85
C ILE A 36 -2.49 -9.81 1.46
N GLY A 37 -2.41 -10.52 2.58
CA GLY A 37 -1.21 -10.76 3.37
C GLY A 37 -1.30 -10.19 4.79
N ALA A 38 -0.49 -10.74 5.70
CA ALA A 38 -0.38 -10.28 7.10
C ALA A 38 1.08 -10.07 7.55
N GLY A 39 1.99 -9.90 6.59
CA GLY A 39 3.42 -9.63 6.85
C GLY A 39 3.71 -8.15 7.16
N GLY A 40 4.99 -7.79 7.22
CA GLY A 40 5.43 -6.43 7.54
C GLY A 40 4.91 -5.35 6.58
N ALA A 41 4.87 -5.63 5.27
CA ALA A 41 4.30 -4.71 4.29
C ALA A 41 2.79 -4.48 4.51
N ALA A 42 2.04 -5.56 4.79
CA ALA A 42 0.61 -5.46 5.12
C ALA A 42 0.37 -4.62 6.38
N ARG A 43 1.19 -4.81 7.42
CA ARG A 43 1.15 -3.99 8.65
C ARG A 43 1.40 -2.52 8.37
N ALA A 44 2.43 -2.20 7.60
CA ALA A 44 2.76 -0.81 7.26
C ALA A 44 1.61 -0.12 6.52
N VAL A 45 1.02 -0.83 5.54
CA VAL A 45 -0.14 -0.32 4.78
C VAL A 45 -1.36 -0.16 5.68
N ALA A 46 -1.70 -1.17 6.49
CA ALA A 46 -2.82 -1.11 7.42
C ALA A 46 -2.69 0.05 8.41
N ALA A 47 -1.49 0.22 8.98
CA ALA A 47 -1.19 1.30 9.92
C ALA A 47 -1.29 2.69 9.28
N ALA A 48 -0.92 2.82 8.00
CA ALA A 48 -0.98 4.09 7.28
C ALA A 48 -2.41 4.48 6.85
N LEU A 49 -3.29 3.50 6.64
CA LEU A 49 -4.64 3.74 6.12
C LEU A 49 -5.71 3.84 7.22
N GLN A 50 -5.49 3.24 8.39
CA GLN A 50 -6.37 3.46 9.53
C GLN A 50 -6.17 4.85 10.17
N PRO A 51 -7.19 5.41 10.85
CA PRO A 51 -8.59 4.98 10.88
C PRO A 51 -9.39 5.49 9.67
N THR A 52 -8.73 6.14 8.70
CA THR A 52 -9.40 6.85 7.58
C THR A 52 -10.08 5.94 6.56
N ALA A 53 -9.77 4.65 6.58
CA ALA A 53 -10.30 3.64 5.68
C ALA A 53 -10.78 2.40 6.45
N GLU A 54 -11.75 1.69 5.87
CA GLU A 54 -12.13 0.37 6.35
C GLU A 54 -11.11 -0.66 5.87
N VAL A 55 -10.27 -1.15 6.78
CA VAL A 55 -9.14 -2.05 6.46
C VAL A 55 -9.54 -3.50 6.70
N ARG A 56 -9.62 -4.27 5.61
CA ARG A 56 -9.91 -5.71 5.64
C ARG A 56 -8.67 -6.51 5.27
N VAL A 57 -8.21 -7.35 6.19
CA VAL A 57 -6.94 -8.08 6.07
C VAL A 57 -7.21 -9.55 5.82
N ILE A 58 -6.73 -10.06 4.68
CA ILE A 58 -6.92 -11.44 4.25
C ILE A 58 -5.59 -12.17 4.26
N ALA A 59 -5.50 -13.29 4.95
CA ALA A 59 -4.27 -14.10 4.99
C ALA A 59 -4.58 -15.59 4.95
N ARG A 60 -3.65 -16.40 4.39
CA ARG A 60 -3.76 -17.87 4.41
C ARG A 60 -3.91 -18.44 5.82
N ASN A 61 -3.32 -17.75 6.81
CA ASN A 61 -3.51 -18.03 8.21
C ASN A 61 -4.34 -16.89 8.82
N LEU A 62 -5.61 -17.15 9.11
CA LEU A 62 -6.54 -16.17 9.68
C LEU A 62 -6.05 -15.61 11.02
N GLU A 63 -5.33 -16.40 11.81
CA GLU A 63 -4.79 -15.96 13.10
C GLU A 63 -3.71 -14.88 12.92
N GLN A 64 -2.94 -14.91 11.81
CA GLN A 64 -1.98 -13.84 11.51
C GLN A 64 -2.70 -12.53 11.17
N ALA A 65 -3.80 -12.60 10.42
CA ALA A 65 -4.62 -11.43 10.12
C ALA A 65 -5.24 -10.86 11.42
N ARG A 66 -5.78 -11.72 12.30
CA ARG A 66 -6.30 -11.31 13.61
C ARG A 66 -5.26 -10.57 14.43
N ARG A 67 -4.06 -11.15 14.58
CA ARG A 67 -2.96 -10.53 15.32
C ARG A 67 -2.56 -9.19 14.73
N LEU A 68 -2.49 -9.07 13.40
CA LEU A 68 -2.22 -7.79 12.74
C LEU A 68 -3.27 -6.74 13.12
N CYS A 69 -4.55 -7.08 13.02
CA CYS A 69 -5.63 -6.13 13.34
C CYS A 69 -5.65 -5.76 14.83
N GLN A 70 -5.35 -6.71 15.72
CA GLN A 70 -5.26 -6.49 17.16
C GLN A 70 -4.06 -5.60 17.53
N ASP A 71 -2.88 -5.92 17.04
CA ASP A 71 -1.65 -5.16 17.34
C ASP A 71 -1.73 -3.71 16.88
N LEU A 72 -2.42 -3.47 15.76
CA LEU A 72 -2.64 -2.13 15.22
C LEU A 72 -3.91 -1.47 15.76
N ALA A 73 -4.73 -2.16 16.55
CA ALA A 73 -6.03 -1.69 17.03
C ALA A 73 -6.92 -1.15 15.89
N ILE A 74 -7.04 -1.90 14.78
CA ILE A 74 -7.86 -1.50 13.62
C ILE A 74 -9.30 -1.21 14.06
N GLU A 75 -9.72 0.05 13.95
CA GLU A 75 -11.04 0.52 14.38
C GLU A 75 -12.15 0.18 13.38
N HIS A 76 -11.83 0.25 12.08
CA HIS A 76 -12.79 0.02 11.00
C HIS A 76 -12.28 -1.09 10.09
N GLY A 77 -13.04 -2.19 10.03
CA GLY A 77 -12.70 -3.39 9.28
C GLY A 77 -12.22 -4.52 10.18
N GLY A 78 -11.35 -5.40 9.67
CA GLY A 78 -10.90 -6.55 10.43
C GLY A 78 -10.33 -7.70 9.59
N PRO A 79 -10.03 -8.83 10.26
CA PRO A 79 -9.50 -10.02 9.62
C PRO A 79 -10.61 -10.76 8.84
N ILE A 80 -10.29 -11.21 7.63
CA ILE A 80 -11.22 -11.87 6.71
C ILE A 80 -10.77 -13.32 6.45
N ASP A 81 -11.72 -14.25 6.47
CA ASP A 81 -11.48 -15.65 6.12
C ASP A 81 -11.20 -15.81 4.62
N MET A 82 -10.38 -16.80 4.26
CA MET A 82 -10.05 -17.07 2.87
C MET A 82 -11.28 -17.38 2.00
N LYS A 83 -12.36 -17.91 2.60
CA LYS A 83 -13.65 -18.14 1.92
C LYS A 83 -14.31 -16.85 1.41
N GLU A 84 -14.03 -15.73 2.05
CA GLU A 84 -14.60 -14.41 1.74
C GLU A 84 -13.66 -13.53 0.90
N LEU A 85 -12.50 -14.08 0.50
CA LEU A 85 -11.47 -13.37 -0.27
C LEU A 85 -12.05 -12.66 -1.50
N GLN A 86 -12.76 -13.40 -2.36
CA GLN A 86 -13.27 -12.87 -3.62
C GLN A 86 -14.29 -11.75 -3.38
N ALA A 87 -15.31 -12.00 -2.54
CA ALA A 87 -16.34 -11.01 -2.24
C ALA A 87 -15.76 -9.74 -1.61
N THR A 88 -14.73 -9.88 -0.76
CA THR A 88 -14.05 -8.74 -0.13
C THR A 88 -13.29 -7.91 -1.16
N ILE A 89 -12.59 -8.57 -2.09
CA ILE A 89 -11.86 -7.90 -3.17
C ILE A 89 -12.82 -7.21 -4.12
N GLU A 90 -13.89 -7.88 -4.52
CA GLU A 90 -14.93 -7.31 -5.36
C GLU A 90 -15.61 -6.12 -4.69
N ALA A 91 -15.74 -6.08 -3.37
CA ALA A 91 -16.33 -4.95 -2.66
C ALA A 91 -15.37 -3.76 -2.46
N ALA A 92 -14.06 -3.98 -2.44
CA ALA A 92 -13.08 -2.95 -2.09
C ALA A 92 -12.97 -1.83 -3.15
N ASP A 93 -12.48 -0.67 -2.74
CA ASP A 93 -12.09 0.43 -3.63
C ASP A 93 -10.59 0.35 -3.96
N LEU A 94 -9.79 -0.11 -2.99
CA LEU A 94 -8.36 -0.38 -3.10
C LEU A 94 -8.05 -1.83 -2.70
N VAL A 95 -7.28 -2.52 -3.53
CA VAL A 95 -6.72 -3.83 -3.25
C VAL A 95 -5.21 -3.69 -3.14
N VAL A 96 -4.63 -4.22 -2.07
CA VAL A 96 -3.19 -4.25 -1.85
C VAL A 96 -2.74 -5.70 -1.77
N ASN A 97 -1.96 -6.16 -2.73
CA ASN A 97 -1.29 -7.44 -2.63
C ASN A 97 0.05 -7.28 -1.92
N ALA A 98 0.12 -7.72 -0.67
CA ALA A 98 1.31 -7.76 0.16
C ALA A 98 1.86 -9.19 0.34
N THR A 99 1.51 -10.11 -0.55
CA THR A 99 2.05 -11.47 -0.61
C THR A 99 2.83 -11.69 -1.90
N PRO A 100 3.75 -12.67 -1.98
CA PRO A 100 4.38 -13.07 -3.24
C PRO A 100 3.43 -13.70 -4.27
N ALA A 101 2.19 -14.03 -3.90
CA ALA A 101 1.27 -14.80 -4.73
C ALA A 101 0.59 -13.93 -5.80
N ASP A 102 0.36 -14.49 -6.99
CA ASP A 102 -0.35 -13.82 -8.09
C ASP A 102 -1.84 -13.69 -7.81
N LEU A 103 -2.19 -12.70 -6.98
CA LEU A 103 -3.52 -12.43 -6.50
C LEU A 103 -3.79 -10.91 -6.41
N PRO A 104 -5.04 -10.48 -6.62
CA PRO A 104 -6.13 -11.27 -7.16
C PRO A 104 -6.00 -11.48 -8.68
N PRO A 105 -6.65 -12.52 -9.24
CA PRO A 105 -6.89 -12.60 -10.68
C PRO A 105 -7.61 -11.34 -11.18
N ALA A 106 -7.26 -10.88 -12.38
CA ALA A 106 -7.86 -9.69 -12.98
C ALA A 106 -9.40 -9.81 -13.13
N SER A 107 -9.93 -11.03 -13.23
CA SER A 107 -11.37 -11.30 -13.32
C SER A 107 -12.16 -10.94 -12.06
N TRP A 108 -11.51 -10.79 -10.91
CA TRP A 108 -12.17 -10.34 -9.67
C TRP A 108 -12.18 -8.82 -9.53
N LEU A 109 -11.44 -8.10 -10.38
CA LEU A 109 -11.30 -6.66 -10.29
C LEU A 109 -12.37 -5.95 -11.12
N ARG A 110 -12.95 -4.91 -10.54
CA ARG A 110 -13.84 -3.98 -11.24
C ARG A 110 -13.01 -2.88 -11.91
N PRO A 111 -13.44 -2.32 -13.05
CA PRO A 111 -12.68 -1.30 -13.78
C PRO A 111 -12.28 -0.06 -12.97
N ALA A 112 -13.06 0.31 -11.94
CA ALA A 112 -12.80 1.48 -11.10
C ALA A 112 -11.89 1.20 -9.88
N GLN A 113 -11.55 -0.07 -9.61
CA GLN A 113 -10.72 -0.44 -8.47
C GLN A 113 -9.24 -0.14 -8.72
N ARG A 114 -8.53 0.18 -7.64
CA ARG A 114 -7.07 0.32 -7.68
C ARG A 114 -6.43 -0.95 -7.12
N LEU A 115 -5.46 -1.50 -7.83
CA LEU A 115 -4.61 -2.59 -7.34
C LEU A 115 -3.20 -2.03 -7.09
N PHE A 116 -2.70 -2.16 -5.87
CA PHE A 116 -1.30 -1.93 -5.52
C PHE A 116 -0.62 -3.25 -5.25
N ASP A 117 0.34 -3.59 -6.08
CA ASP A 117 1.02 -4.88 -6.00
C ASP A 117 2.44 -4.74 -5.47
N LEU A 118 2.63 -5.17 -4.22
CA LEU A 118 3.89 -5.09 -3.49
C LEU A 118 4.77 -6.33 -3.70
N ARG A 119 4.35 -7.29 -4.54
CA ARG A 119 5.10 -8.52 -4.82
C ARG A 119 6.53 -8.29 -5.26
N SER A 120 6.75 -7.23 -6.02
CA SER A 120 7.88 -7.17 -6.92
C SER A 120 8.67 -5.89 -6.75
N ARG A 121 9.97 -6.02 -6.44
CA ARG A 121 10.97 -4.98 -6.71
C ARG A 121 11.10 -4.64 -8.22
N ARG A 122 10.29 -5.26 -9.08
CA ARG A 122 10.20 -4.99 -10.52
C ARG A 122 8.85 -4.42 -10.95
N SER A 123 7.80 -4.40 -10.11
CA SER A 123 6.61 -3.60 -10.40
C SER A 123 6.95 -2.13 -10.19
N VAL A 124 6.37 -1.23 -10.99
CA VAL A 124 6.64 0.21 -10.86
C VAL A 124 6.27 0.68 -9.45
N GLU A 125 5.17 0.15 -8.92
CA GLU A 125 4.63 0.41 -7.59
C GLU A 125 5.54 -0.14 -6.48
N GLY A 126 6.02 -1.37 -6.61
CA GLY A 126 6.91 -2.00 -5.63
C GLY A 126 8.33 -1.42 -5.64
N ARG A 127 8.79 -0.88 -6.78
CA ARG A 127 10.05 -0.14 -6.91
C ARG A 127 9.99 1.24 -6.28
N ALA A 128 8.93 2.00 -6.54
CA ALA A 128 8.68 3.26 -5.84
C ALA A 128 8.57 3.01 -4.33
N MET A 129 7.85 1.94 -3.99
CA MET A 129 7.89 1.18 -2.72
C MET A 129 9.29 1.22 -2.10
N LEU A 130 10.13 0.35 -2.71
CA LEU A 130 11.60 0.17 -2.74
C LEU A 130 12.48 1.39 -2.41
N LEU A 131 12.18 2.46 -3.13
CA LEU A 131 12.99 3.65 -3.11
C LEU A 131 12.68 4.46 -1.84
N TYR A 132 11.41 4.68 -1.55
CA TYR A 132 11.01 5.63 -0.53
C TYR A 132 11.15 5.08 0.90
N GLN A 133 10.92 3.78 1.15
CA GLN A 133 11.22 3.24 2.48
C GLN A 133 12.73 3.07 2.73
N GLY A 134 13.52 2.83 1.67
CA GLY A 134 14.98 2.89 1.71
C GLY A 134 15.47 4.31 2.04
N ALA A 135 14.91 5.32 1.37
CA ALA A 135 15.23 6.73 1.63
C ALA A 135 14.88 7.12 3.07
N ALA A 136 13.67 6.77 3.55
CA ALA A 136 13.27 7.03 4.93
C ALA A 136 14.23 6.39 5.94
N SER A 137 14.64 5.14 5.71
CA SER A 137 15.60 4.43 6.57
C SER A 137 16.97 5.11 6.58
N PHE A 138 17.44 5.59 5.41
CA PHE A 138 18.68 6.38 5.32
C PHE A 138 18.61 7.65 6.15
N GLU A 139 17.50 8.41 6.07
CA GLU A 139 17.34 9.63 6.86
C GLU A 139 17.34 9.34 8.36
N ILE A 140 16.63 8.29 8.79
CA ILE A 140 16.57 7.87 10.20
C ILE A 140 17.96 7.51 10.73
N TRP A 141 18.74 6.71 10.00
CA TRP A 141 20.03 6.22 10.51
C TRP A 141 21.16 7.25 10.43
N THR A 142 21.12 8.11 9.42
CA THR A 142 22.24 9.03 9.16
C THR A 142 21.99 10.45 9.66
N GLY A 143 20.73 10.80 9.95
CA GLY A 143 20.32 12.18 10.24
C GLY A 143 20.48 13.13 9.04
N ARG A 144 20.76 12.61 7.84
CA ARG A 144 20.98 13.39 6.62
C ARG A 144 19.84 13.14 5.64
N LYS A 145 19.55 14.14 4.81
CA LYS A 145 18.58 13.99 3.71
C LYS A 145 19.00 12.89 2.75
N ALA A 146 18.06 12.03 2.40
CA ALA A 146 18.30 10.90 1.53
C ALA A 146 18.58 11.38 0.11
N PRO A 147 19.66 10.91 -0.53
CA PRO A 147 19.95 11.25 -1.92
C PRO A 147 19.05 10.40 -2.85
N VAL A 148 17.76 10.73 -2.90
CA VAL A 148 16.72 9.93 -3.58
C VAL A 148 17.07 9.62 -5.03
N GLU A 149 17.59 10.58 -5.79
CA GLU A 149 17.95 10.37 -7.19
C GLU A 149 19.13 9.42 -7.38
N VAL A 150 20.09 9.41 -6.45
CA VAL A 150 21.19 8.44 -6.46
C VAL A 150 20.66 7.05 -6.14
N MET A 151 19.76 6.94 -5.17
CA MET A 151 19.12 5.68 -4.79
C MET A 151 18.24 5.13 -5.92
N ARG A 152 17.50 5.99 -6.62
CA ARG A 152 16.69 5.66 -7.80
C ARG A 152 17.57 5.10 -8.91
N THR A 153 18.62 5.85 -9.26
CA THR A 153 19.60 5.43 -10.28
C THR A 153 20.23 4.08 -9.94
N ALA A 154 20.57 3.83 -8.66
CA ALA A 154 21.11 2.55 -8.22
C ALA A 154 20.10 1.40 -8.41
N LEU A 155 18.83 1.65 -8.06
CA LEU A 155 17.75 0.68 -8.23
C LEU A 155 17.48 0.36 -9.71
N ASP A 156 17.62 1.34 -10.61
CA ASP A 156 17.45 1.18 -12.06
C ASP A 156 18.63 0.48 -12.75
N ARG A 157 19.84 0.54 -12.17
CA ARG A 157 21.03 -0.15 -12.70
C ARG A 157 21.04 -1.66 -12.45
N GLU A 158 20.34 -2.15 -11.43
CA GLU A 158 20.23 -3.59 -11.15
C GLU A 158 19.21 -4.34 -12.03
N SER A 159 18.41 -3.65 -12.84
CA SER A 159 17.55 -4.30 -13.84
C SER A 159 18.32 -4.63 -15.13
N VAL A 160 19.13 -5.69 -15.07
CA VAL A 160 19.68 -6.40 -16.25
C VAL A 160 18.85 -7.71 -16.42
N PRO A 161 18.52 -8.15 -17.66
CA PRO A 161 17.30 -8.89 -17.95
C PRO A 161 17.32 -10.39 -17.59
N ALA A 162 16.12 -10.98 -17.74
CA ALA A 162 15.68 -12.33 -17.41
C ALA A 162 16.60 -13.48 -17.86
#